data_AF-O01918-F1
#
_entry.id   AF-O01918-F1
#
_cell.length_a   1.000
_cell.length_b   1.000
_cell.length_c   1.000
_cell.angle_alpha   90.00
_cell.angle_beta   90.00
_cell.angle_gamma   90.00
#
_symmetry.space_group_name_H-M   'P 1'
#
loop_
_entity.id
_entity.type
_entity.pdbx_description
1 polymer ?
#
loop_
_entity_poly.entity_id
_entity_poly.type
_entity_poly.pdbx_seq_one_letter_code
_entity_poly.pdbx_strand_id
1 'polypeptide(L)'
;MADGQVHDELMMDQQQQQGVVPQQGDIHLSPIDKDLGDAALENNVRQYHLDGVVVSEGMKRMIIDLQRHWLSEYHASREKCLVELTEKLHQEFMMDQQKIRSELLQQFKDELEQTRADLENKHRENLKMESAKLNEKHKRELVASRKKQWCWSCDNEAIYHCCWNTAYCSVECQQGHWQTHRKFCRRKKGNNAPGAPSVPAPQQVGAPMPPQQQ
;
A
#
# COMPACT_ATOMS: atom_id res chain seq x y z
N MET A 1 5.38 -7.51 20.18
CA MET A 1 5.40 -8.88 19.62
C MET A 1 5.36 -8.71 18.11
N ALA A 2 6.46 -9.07 17.44
CA ALA A 2 6.66 -9.11 15.99
C ALA A 2 6.40 -7.79 15.20
N ASP A 3 7.40 -6.92 15.15
CA ASP A 3 7.60 -6.01 13.99
C ASP A 3 9.06 -5.55 13.98
N GLY A 4 9.89 -6.34 13.31
CA GLY A 4 11.30 -6.08 13.13
C GLY A 4 11.84 -7.13 12.19
N GLN A 5 12.19 -6.72 10.96
CA GLN A 5 13.22 -7.33 10.07
C GLN A 5 13.01 -7.08 8.55
N VAL A 6 12.00 -6.33 8.10
CA VAL A 6 11.75 -6.21 6.63
C VAL A 6 12.40 -4.97 5.97
N HIS A 7 13.16 -4.14 6.70
CA HIS A 7 13.66 -2.87 6.13
C HIS A 7 15.12 -2.88 5.61
N ASP A 8 15.88 -3.96 5.83
CA ASP A 8 17.31 -4.02 5.47
C ASP A 8 17.60 -4.64 4.08
N GLU A 9 16.61 -5.27 3.44
CA GLU A 9 16.83 -6.02 2.19
C GLU A 9 16.88 -5.14 0.94
N LEU A 10 16.33 -3.91 0.99
CA LEU A 10 16.33 -2.97 -0.14
C LEU A 10 17.58 -2.06 -0.21
N MET A 11 18.49 -2.17 0.77
CA MET A 11 19.72 -1.37 0.82
C MET A 11 20.97 -2.12 0.32
N MET A 12 20.87 -3.43 0.05
CA MET A 12 22.03 -4.26 -0.32
C MET A 12 22.29 -4.35 -1.84
N ASP A 13 21.34 -3.95 -2.70
CA ASP A 13 21.49 -4.01 -4.17
C ASP A 13 22.18 -2.79 -4.80
N GLN A 14 22.57 -1.78 -4.00
CA GLN A 14 23.18 -0.55 -4.53
C GLN A 14 24.69 -0.69 -4.80
N GLN A 15 25.34 -1.78 -4.37
CA GLN A 15 26.79 -1.96 -4.52
C GLN A 15 27.21 -2.82 -5.72
N GLN A 16 26.27 -3.30 -6.53
CA GLN A 16 26.53 -4.24 -7.63
C GLN A 16 26.38 -3.64 -9.04
N GLN A 17 26.13 -2.33 -9.17
CA GLN A 17 26.19 -1.59 -10.44
C GLN A 17 27.53 -0.87 -10.61
N GLN A 18 28.62 -1.62 -10.48
CA GLN A 18 29.91 -1.26 -11.07
C GLN A 18 30.06 -2.11 -12.33
N GLY A 19 30.02 -1.50 -13.52
CA GLY A 19 30.43 -2.18 -14.76
C GLY A 19 29.35 -2.30 -15.84
N VAL A 20 28.98 -1.17 -16.44
CA VAL A 20 28.67 -1.15 -17.88
C VAL A 20 29.38 0.09 -18.44
N VAL A 21 30.67 -0.07 -18.76
CA VAL A 21 31.44 0.89 -19.57
C VAL A 21 30.80 0.88 -20.96
N PRO A 22 30.40 2.02 -21.54
CA PRO A 22 29.99 2.05 -22.93
C PRO A 22 31.20 1.65 -23.77
N GLN A 23 31.07 0.53 -24.50
CA GLN A 23 32.02 0.15 -25.55
C GLN A 23 32.22 1.33 -26.48
N GLN A 24 33.49 1.60 -26.77
CA GLN A 24 34.01 2.58 -27.73
C GLN A 24 33.06 2.78 -28.92
N GLY A 25 32.22 3.81 -28.83
CA GLY A 25 31.56 4.38 -29.99
C GLY A 25 32.58 5.27 -30.68
N ASP A 26 32.95 4.93 -31.91
CA ASP A 26 33.79 5.74 -32.78
C ASP A 26 33.34 7.20 -32.73
N ILE A 27 34.11 8.02 -32.01
CA ILE A 27 33.99 9.47 -32.12
C ILE A 27 34.48 9.78 -33.54
N HIS A 28 33.52 9.95 -34.45
CA HIS A 28 33.75 10.35 -35.83
C HIS A 28 34.37 11.74 -35.83
N LEU A 29 35.70 11.78 -35.67
CA LEU A 29 36.53 12.96 -35.88
C LEU A 29 36.28 13.45 -37.31
N SER A 30 35.88 14.71 -37.43
CA SER A 30 35.62 15.36 -38.71
C SER A 30 36.77 15.14 -39.70
N PRO A 31 36.51 14.97 -41.01
CA PRO A 31 37.53 14.73 -42.03
C PRO A 31 38.72 15.73 -42.04
N ILE A 32 38.52 16.91 -41.45
CA ILE A 32 39.52 17.98 -41.32
C ILE A 32 40.76 17.56 -40.53
N ASP A 33 40.66 16.62 -39.58
CA ASP A 33 41.80 16.21 -38.75
C ASP A 33 42.75 15.22 -39.47
N LYS A 34 42.28 14.50 -40.51
CA LYS A 34 43.12 13.56 -41.27
C LYS A 34 44.06 14.26 -42.26
N ASP A 35 43.64 15.38 -42.83
CA ASP A 35 44.43 16.07 -43.86
C ASP A 35 45.52 16.99 -43.29
N LEU A 36 45.45 17.37 -42.01
CA LEU A 36 46.43 18.29 -41.39
C LEU A 36 47.61 17.57 -40.73
N GLY A 37 47.43 16.31 -40.30
CA GLY A 37 48.48 15.49 -39.68
C GLY A 37 49.48 14.91 -40.68
N ASP A 38 48.99 14.42 -41.83
CA ASP A 38 49.84 13.78 -42.85
C ASP A 38 50.52 14.78 -43.79
N ALA A 39 49.93 15.96 -44.01
CA ALA A 39 50.52 16.99 -44.87
C ALA A 39 51.75 17.69 -44.27
N ALA A 40 52.01 17.54 -42.96
CA ALA A 40 53.15 18.15 -42.28
C ALA A 40 54.44 17.30 -42.35
N LEU A 41 54.34 16.03 -42.80
CA LEU A 41 55.46 15.08 -42.89
C LEU A 41 55.93 14.80 -44.32
N GLU A 42 55.20 15.25 -45.33
CA GLU A 42 55.66 15.16 -46.72
C GLU A 42 56.48 16.38 -47.12
N ASN A 43 57.78 16.14 -47.33
CA ASN A 43 58.81 17.05 -47.85
C ASN A 43 58.54 17.56 -49.30
N ASN A 44 57.30 17.91 -49.65
CA ASN A 44 57.00 18.52 -50.93
C ASN A 44 57.15 20.04 -50.81
N VAL A 45 58.34 20.53 -51.18
CA VAL A 45 58.70 21.94 -51.27
C VAL A 45 57.81 22.63 -52.31
N ARG A 46 56.56 22.92 -51.95
CA ARG A 46 55.74 23.90 -52.67
C ARG A 46 56.36 25.26 -52.40
N GLN A 47 57.12 25.74 -53.38
CA GLN A 47 57.67 27.09 -53.42
C GLN A 47 56.51 28.09 -53.54
N TYR A 48 55.99 28.55 -52.41
CA TYR A 48 55.05 29.66 -52.36
C TYR A 48 55.80 30.93 -52.71
N HIS A 49 55.65 31.37 -53.96
CA HIS A 49 56.15 32.66 -54.41
C HIS A 49 55.15 33.74 -53.96
N LEU A 50 55.31 34.22 -52.72
CA LEU A 50 54.67 35.48 -52.29
C LEU A 50 55.33 36.61 -53.07
N ASP A 51 54.58 37.21 -54.00
CA ASP A 51 55.01 38.33 -54.84
C ASP A 51 55.84 39.36 -54.05
N GLY A 52 57.15 39.39 -54.32
CA GLY A 52 58.08 40.41 -53.84
C GLY A 52 58.61 40.27 -52.42
N VAL A 53 58.19 39.27 -51.63
CA VAL A 53 58.68 39.11 -50.24
C VAL A 53 59.74 38.01 -50.18
N VAL A 54 61.00 38.39 -49.99
CA VAL A 54 62.08 37.43 -49.71
C VAL A 54 61.86 36.88 -48.29
N VAL A 55 61.22 35.72 -48.19
CA VAL A 55 61.03 35.01 -46.92
C VAL A 55 62.39 34.46 -46.48
N SER A 56 63.02 35.14 -45.52
CA SER A 56 64.28 34.66 -44.94
C SER A 56 64.07 33.33 -44.22
N GLU A 57 65.15 32.55 -44.05
CA GLU A 57 65.08 31.29 -43.29
C GLU A 57 64.56 31.50 -41.86
N GLY A 58 64.88 32.66 -41.26
CA GLY A 58 64.33 33.09 -39.97
C GLY A 58 62.81 33.31 -40.02
N MET A 59 62.29 33.92 -41.08
CA MET A 59 60.84 34.09 -41.27
C MET A 59 60.13 32.74 -41.45
N LYS A 60 60.71 31.80 -42.21
CA LYS A 60 60.16 30.45 -42.35
C LYS A 60 60.07 29.74 -41.00
N ARG A 61 61.14 29.83 -40.19
CA ARG A 61 61.16 29.26 -38.84
C ARG A 61 60.07 29.88 -37.95
N MET A 62 59.93 31.20 -37.94
CA MET A 62 58.88 31.90 -37.18
C MET A 62 57.46 31.48 -37.61
N ILE A 63 57.22 31.31 -38.92
CA ILE A 63 55.93 30.85 -39.45
C ILE A 63 55.64 29.41 -39.00
N ILE A 64 56.62 28.51 -39.11
CA ILE A 64 56.48 27.12 -38.67
C ILE A 64 56.22 27.04 -37.17
N ASP A 65 56.95 27.81 -36.37
CA ASP A 65 56.80 27.82 -34.90
C ASP A 65 55.43 28.40 -34.49
N LEU A 66 54.96 29.46 -35.16
CA LEU A 66 53.62 30.00 -34.97
C LEU A 66 52.54 29.00 -35.35
N GLN A 67 52.69 28.30 -36.48
CA GLN A 67 51.74 27.27 -36.93
C GLN A 67 51.70 26.10 -35.93
N ARG A 68 52.85 25.63 -35.45
CA ARG A 68 52.95 24.55 -34.46
C ARG A 68 52.32 24.97 -33.13
N HIS A 69 52.63 26.17 -32.64
CA HIS A 69 52.04 26.71 -31.42
C HIS A 69 50.51 26.82 -31.56
N TRP A 70 50.03 27.41 -32.66
CA TRP A 70 48.59 27.55 -32.89
C TRP A 70 47.86 26.21 -32.98
N LEU A 71 48.40 25.22 -33.71
CA LEU A 71 47.83 23.87 -33.78
C LEU A 71 47.80 23.21 -32.39
N SER A 72 48.89 23.32 -31.62
CA SER A 72 48.98 22.76 -30.26
C SER A 72 47.94 23.41 -29.33
N GLU A 73 47.84 24.74 -29.32
CA GLU A 73 46.87 25.47 -28.50
C GLU A 73 45.43 25.17 -28.93
N TYR A 74 45.17 25.04 -30.24
CA TYR A 74 43.86 24.66 -30.76
C TYR A 74 43.47 23.25 -30.30
N HIS A 75 44.36 22.27 -30.43
CA HIS A 75 44.08 20.90 -29.97
C HIS A 75 43.86 20.84 -28.45
N ALA A 76 44.69 21.52 -27.66
CA ALA A 76 44.55 21.58 -26.21
C ALA A 76 43.24 22.26 -25.77
N SER A 77 42.87 23.37 -26.41
CA SER A 77 41.60 24.06 -26.13
C SER A 77 40.39 23.22 -26.53
N ARG A 78 40.44 22.54 -27.69
CA ARG A 78 39.39 21.63 -28.16
C ARG A 78 39.21 20.45 -27.21
N GLU A 79 40.30 19.79 -26.81
CA GLU A 79 40.27 18.66 -25.88
C GLU A 79 39.70 19.11 -24.52
N LYS A 80 40.17 20.25 -24.00
CA LYS A 80 39.64 20.82 -22.76
C LYS A 80 38.12 21.04 -22.83
N CYS A 81 37.64 21.67 -23.91
CA CYS A 81 36.21 21.92 -24.09
C CYS A 81 35.39 20.63 -24.20
N LEU A 82 35.90 19.60 -24.89
CA LEU A 82 35.26 18.29 -25.00
C LEU A 82 35.18 17.58 -23.65
N VAL A 83 36.24 17.62 -22.86
CA VAL A 83 36.28 17.02 -21.51
C VAL A 83 35.28 17.74 -20.59
N GLU A 84 35.31 19.08 -20.55
CA GLU A 84 34.39 19.87 -19.72
C GLU A 84 32.92 19.63 -20.11
N LEU A 85 32.61 19.56 -21.42
CA LEU A 85 31.26 19.26 -21.89
C LEU A 85 30.82 17.84 -21.52
N THR A 86 31.69 16.85 -21.68
CA THR A 86 31.39 15.45 -21.36
C THR A 86 31.18 15.27 -19.87
N GLU A 87 32.02 15.89 -19.04
CA GLU A 87 31.88 15.87 -17.59
C GLU A 87 30.57 16.52 -17.16
N LYS A 88 30.22 17.68 -17.71
CA LYS A 88 28.95 18.35 -17.40
C LYS A 88 27.74 17.50 -17.77
N LEU A 89 27.74 16.90 -18.97
CA LEU A 89 26.64 16.03 -19.40
C LEU A 89 26.53 14.78 -18.53
N HIS A 90 27.65 14.19 -18.12
CA HIS A 90 27.66 13.06 -17.20
C HIS A 90 27.11 13.44 -15.82
N GLN A 91 27.51 14.59 -15.27
CA GLN A 91 26.99 15.09 -14.00
C GLN A 91 25.48 15.35 -14.06
N GLU A 92 25.00 16.02 -15.12
CA GLU A 92 23.57 16.24 -15.35
C GLU A 92 22.79 14.92 -15.44
N PHE A 93 23.30 13.94 -16.20
CA PHE A 93 22.69 12.61 -16.31
C PHE A 93 22.59 11.89 -14.95
N MET A 94 23.66 11.90 -14.16
CA MET A 94 23.66 11.25 -12.84
C MET A 94 22.69 11.93 -11.87
N MET A 95 22.60 13.26 -11.90
CA MET A 95 21.64 14.02 -11.09
C MET A 95 20.20 13.72 -11.50
N ASP A 96 19.91 13.69 -12.80
CA ASP A 96 18.58 13.37 -13.31
C ASP A 96 18.18 11.93 -12.98
N GLN A 97 19.11 10.97 -13.10
CA GLN A 97 18.86 9.58 -12.71
C GLN A 97 18.52 9.48 -11.22
N GLN A 98 19.29 10.14 -10.35
CA GLN A 98 19.04 10.14 -8.91
C GLN A 98 17.71 10.80 -8.56
N LYS A 99 17.37 11.90 -9.25
CA LYS A 99 16.11 12.61 -9.07
C LYS A 99 14.92 11.72 -9.46
N ILE A 100 14.92 11.15 -10.66
CA ILE A 100 13.85 10.25 -11.14
C ILE A 100 13.69 9.06 -10.20
N ARG A 101 14.79 8.45 -9.76
CA ARG A 101 14.75 7.35 -8.78
C ARG A 101 14.08 7.78 -7.47
N SER A 102 14.45 8.94 -6.95
CA SER A 102 13.90 9.44 -5.68
C SER A 102 12.41 9.78 -5.81
N GLU A 103 12.02 10.42 -6.91
CA GLU A 103 10.62 10.75 -7.21
C GLU A 103 9.77 9.49 -7.33
N LEU A 104 10.25 8.47 -8.06
CA LEU A 104 9.52 7.20 -8.23
C LEU A 104 9.36 6.44 -6.91
N LEU A 105 10.40 6.39 -6.08
CA LEU A 105 10.32 5.77 -4.75
C LEU A 105 9.34 6.51 -3.84
N GLN A 106 9.33 7.83 -3.88
CA GLN A 106 8.41 8.65 -3.11
C GLN A 106 6.96 8.44 -3.58
N GLN A 107 6.72 8.41 -4.89
CA GLN A 107 5.41 8.10 -5.48
C GLN A 107 4.90 6.74 -5.04
N PHE A 108 5.71 5.68 -5.14
CA PHE A 108 5.31 4.35 -4.68
C PHE A 108 5.00 4.31 -3.17
N LYS A 109 5.78 5.02 -2.36
CA LYS A 109 5.54 5.12 -0.91
C LYS A 109 4.19 5.79 -0.63
N ASP A 110 3.89 6.90 -1.31
CA ASP A 110 2.65 7.64 -1.13
C ASP A 110 1.43 6.82 -1.60
N GLU A 111 1.54 6.10 -2.73
CA GLU A 111 0.49 5.21 -3.23
C GLU A 111 0.22 4.02 -2.29
N LEU A 112 1.27 3.43 -1.71
CA LEU A 112 1.13 2.36 -0.71
C LEU A 112 0.43 2.85 0.55
N GLU A 113 0.83 4.02 1.07
CA GLU A 113 0.22 4.59 2.27
C GLU A 113 -1.25 4.98 2.02
N GLN A 114 -1.55 5.56 0.86
CA GLN A 114 -2.93 5.88 0.47
C GLN A 114 -3.79 4.61 0.35
N THR A 115 -3.27 3.56 -0.29
CA THR A 115 -3.97 2.27 -0.43
C THR A 115 -4.22 1.63 0.94
N ARG A 116 -3.22 1.67 1.83
CA ARG A 116 -3.35 1.18 3.21
C ARG A 116 -4.44 1.94 3.96
N ALA A 117 -4.41 3.26 3.95
CA ALA A 117 -5.40 4.11 4.60
C ALA A 117 -6.81 3.82 4.08
N ASP A 118 -6.98 3.66 2.76
CA ASP A 118 -8.28 3.34 2.15
C ASP A 118 -8.81 1.96 2.57
N LEU A 119 -7.94 0.96 2.67
CA LEU A 119 -8.33 -0.38 3.14
C LEU A 119 -8.73 -0.35 4.63
N GLU A 120 -7.95 0.32 5.48
CA GLU A 120 -8.26 0.49 6.90
C GLU A 120 -9.59 1.25 7.11
N ASN A 121 -9.83 2.29 6.31
CA ASN A 121 -11.09 3.05 6.29
C ASN A 121 -12.28 2.15 5.90
N LYS A 122 -12.16 1.42 4.78
CA LYS A 122 -13.22 0.49 4.31
C LYS A 122 -13.51 -0.60 5.33
N HIS A 123 -12.47 -1.19 5.93
CA HIS A 123 -12.62 -2.22 6.95
C HIS A 123 -13.37 -1.69 8.18
N ARG A 124 -13.00 -0.50 8.67
CA ARG A 124 -13.67 0.15 9.80
C ARG A 124 -15.14 0.46 9.53
N GLU A 125 -15.48 0.98 8.35
CA GLU A 125 -16.87 1.26 7.98
C GLU A 125 -17.70 -0.02 7.83
N ASN A 126 -17.11 -1.09 7.27
CA ASN A 126 -17.76 -2.40 7.19
C ASN A 126 -18.07 -2.95 8.59
N LEU A 127 -17.11 -2.93 9.51
CA LEU A 127 -17.31 -3.37 10.90
C LEU A 127 -18.40 -2.56 11.61
N LYS A 128 -18.43 -1.23 11.39
CA LYS A 128 -19.45 -0.35 11.95
C LYS A 128 -20.84 -0.70 11.42
N MET A 129 -20.96 -0.97 10.13
CA MET A 129 -22.22 -1.38 9.49
C MET A 129 -22.70 -2.74 9.99
N GLU A 130 -21.81 -3.73 10.10
CA GLU A 130 -22.14 -5.05 10.62
C GLU A 130 -22.55 -5.00 12.09
N SER A 131 -21.85 -4.21 12.91
CA SER A 131 -22.20 -3.96 14.31
C SER A 131 -23.58 -3.31 14.43
N ALA A 132 -23.89 -2.29 13.62
CA ALA A 132 -25.20 -1.66 13.60
C ALA A 132 -26.32 -2.64 13.19
N LYS A 133 -26.08 -3.47 12.18
CA LYS A 133 -27.02 -4.51 11.72
C LYS A 133 -27.28 -5.57 12.81
N LEU A 134 -26.23 -6.00 13.51
CA LEU A 134 -26.33 -6.96 14.60
C LEU A 134 -27.10 -6.38 15.80
N ASN A 135 -26.82 -5.13 16.17
CA ASN A 135 -27.53 -4.43 17.24
C ASN A 135 -29.03 -4.27 16.94
N GLU A 136 -29.39 -3.92 15.70
CA GLU A 136 -30.79 -3.80 15.30
C GLU A 136 -31.50 -5.17 15.27
N LYS A 137 -30.81 -6.22 14.78
CA LYS A 137 -31.33 -7.60 14.85
C LYS A 137 -31.58 -8.02 16.30
N HIS A 138 -30.61 -7.82 17.18
CA HIS A 138 -30.72 -8.16 18.60
C HIS A 138 -31.87 -7.40 19.27
N LYS A 139 -32.04 -6.10 18.99
CA LYS A 139 -33.16 -5.31 19.49
C LYS A 139 -34.51 -5.87 19.05
N ARG A 140 -34.64 -6.31 17.79
CA ARG A 140 -35.88 -6.95 17.28
C ARG A 140 -36.15 -8.27 17.98
N GLU A 141 -35.13 -9.10 18.15
CA GLU A 141 -35.24 -10.39 18.85
C GLU A 141 -35.64 -10.22 20.32
N LEU A 142 -35.07 -9.23 21.03
CA LEU A 142 -35.47 -8.87 22.39
C LEU A 142 -36.94 -8.42 22.46
N VAL A 143 -37.38 -7.56 21.54
CA VAL A 143 -38.79 -7.13 21.48
C VAL A 143 -39.72 -8.30 21.20
N ALA A 144 -39.35 -9.19 20.28
CA ALA A 144 -40.12 -10.40 19.98
C ALA A 144 -40.16 -11.35 21.19
N SER A 145 -39.06 -11.49 21.92
CA SER A 145 -38.95 -12.39 23.06
C SER A 145 -39.83 -11.95 24.24
N ARG A 146 -39.91 -10.65 24.50
CA ARG A 146 -40.80 -10.09 25.54
C ARG A 146 -42.30 -10.29 25.27
N LYS A 147 -42.69 -10.68 24.05
CA LYS A 147 -44.09 -10.95 23.68
C LYS A 147 -44.51 -12.41 23.90
N LYS A 148 -43.57 -13.29 24.28
CA LYS A 148 -43.79 -14.73 24.45
C LYS A 148 -43.66 -15.15 25.91
N GLN A 149 -44.15 -16.34 26.22
CA GLN A 149 -43.85 -17.03 27.47
C GLN A 149 -42.75 -18.06 27.24
N TRP A 150 -41.86 -18.22 28.20
CA TRP A 150 -40.67 -19.05 28.07
C TRP A 150 -40.65 -20.17 29.10
N CYS A 151 -40.27 -21.36 28.63
CA CYS A 151 -40.15 -22.55 29.46
C CYS A 151 -39.03 -22.33 30.47
N TRP A 152 -39.36 -22.38 31.75
CA TRP A 152 -38.38 -22.16 32.82
C TRP A 152 -37.20 -23.15 32.75
N SER A 153 -37.43 -24.36 32.21
CA SER A 153 -36.43 -25.42 32.21
C SER A 153 -35.49 -25.42 31.00
N CYS A 154 -35.89 -24.87 29.84
CA CYS A 154 -35.14 -25.05 28.59
C CYS A 154 -35.23 -23.89 27.60
N ASP A 155 -35.84 -22.76 28.00
CA ASP A 155 -35.95 -21.53 27.20
C ASP A 155 -36.67 -21.67 25.85
N ASN A 156 -37.34 -22.79 25.60
CA ASN A 156 -38.29 -22.93 24.49
C ASN A 156 -39.61 -22.20 24.79
N GLU A 157 -40.37 -21.86 23.75
CA GLU A 157 -41.67 -21.21 23.91
C GLU A 157 -42.63 -22.08 24.75
N ALA A 158 -43.17 -21.52 25.83
CA ALA A 158 -44.01 -22.24 26.76
C ALA A 158 -45.46 -22.28 26.29
N ILE A 159 -46.10 -23.44 26.45
CA ILE A 159 -47.51 -23.68 26.13
C ILE A 159 -48.33 -24.06 27.38
N TYR A 160 -47.67 -24.44 28.48
CA TYR A 160 -48.31 -24.79 29.75
C TYR A 160 -47.93 -23.76 30.82
N HIS A 161 -48.90 -22.94 31.24
CA HIS A 161 -48.70 -22.02 32.37
C HIS A 161 -48.81 -22.76 33.70
N CYS A 162 -47.84 -22.64 34.62
CA CYS A 162 -47.95 -23.12 35.99
C CYS A 162 -48.50 -22.05 36.94
N CYS A 163 -47.69 -21.07 37.29
CA CYS A 163 -48.08 -19.92 38.11
C CYS A 163 -47.33 -18.67 37.63
N TRP A 164 -47.53 -17.54 38.30
CA TRP A 164 -46.82 -16.29 37.97
C TRP A 164 -45.32 -16.52 37.76
N ASN A 165 -44.83 -16.11 36.58
CA ASN A 165 -43.44 -16.25 36.15
C ASN A 165 -42.92 -17.71 36.12
N THR A 166 -43.79 -18.70 35.91
CA THR A 166 -43.38 -20.09 35.67
C THR A 166 -44.29 -20.77 34.66
N ALA A 167 -43.76 -21.07 33.48
CA ALA A 167 -44.41 -21.80 32.41
C ALA A 167 -43.46 -22.86 31.82
N TYR A 168 -44.00 -23.83 31.07
CA TYR A 168 -43.26 -24.95 30.49
C TYR A 168 -43.69 -25.22 29.05
N CYS A 169 -42.77 -25.71 28.23
CA CYS A 169 -43.07 -26.18 26.87
C CYS A 169 -43.62 -27.61 26.85
N SER A 170 -43.34 -28.42 27.88
CA SER A 170 -43.76 -29.81 27.96
C SER A 170 -43.96 -30.27 29.41
N VAL A 171 -44.66 -31.39 29.58
CA VAL A 171 -44.86 -32.02 30.90
C VAL A 171 -43.53 -32.57 31.44
N GLU A 172 -42.64 -33.04 30.59
CA GLU A 172 -41.29 -33.52 30.95
C GLU A 172 -40.47 -32.39 31.58
N CYS A 173 -40.47 -31.20 30.97
CA CYS A 173 -39.84 -30.01 31.56
C CYS A 173 -40.45 -29.63 32.92
N GLN A 174 -41.78 -29.74 33.05
CA GLN A 174 -42.46 -29.49 34.33
C GLN A 174 -42.04 -30.50 35.40
N GLN A 175 -42.02 -31.79 35.08
CA GLN A 175 -41.64 -32.85 36.02
C GLN A 175 -40.17 -32.74 36.42
N GLY A 176 -39.28 -32.42 35.46
CA GLY A 176 -37.86 -32.20 35.71
C GLY A 176 -37.61 -31.02 36.67
N HIS A 177 -38.30 -29.89 36.48
CA HIS A 177 -38.18 -28.73 37.37
C HIS A 177 -38.96 -28.89 38.69
N TRP A 178 -39.90 -29.83 38.80
CA TRP A 178 -40.87 -29.89 39.90
C TRP A 178 -40.24 -29.92 41.30
N GLN A 179 -39.12 -30.65 41.48
CA GLN A 179 -38.47 -30.77 42.79
C GLN A 179 -38.03 -29.42 43.36
N THR A 180 -37.62 -28.49 42.50
CA THR A 180 -37.24 -27.11 42.83
C THR A 180 -38.47 -26.21 42.90
N HIS A 181 -39.36 -26.29 41.90
CA HIS A 181 -40.53 -25.42 41.80
C HIS A 181 -41.53 -25.58 42.96
N ARG A 182 -41.75 -26.81 43.45
CA ARG A 182 -42.80 -27.14 44.42
C ARG A 182 -42.75 -26.30 45.71
N LYS A 183 -41.57 -25.82 46.11
CA LYS A 183 -41.36 -24.99 47.31
C LYS A 183 -41.93 -23.57 47.16
N PHE A 184 -42.05 -23.08 45.93
CA PHE A 184 -42.42 -21.70 45.60
C PHE A 184 -43.67 -21.61 44.72
N CYS A 185 -44.28 -22.75 44.39
CA CYS A 185 -45.45 -22.82 43.53
C CYS A 185 -46.61 -22.04 44.16
N ARG A 186 -47.14 -21.07 43.42
CA ARG A 186 -48.25 -20.21 43.85
C ARG A 186 -49.63 -20.75 43.45
N ARG A 187 -49.71 -21.92 42.80
CA ARG A 187 -51.01 -22.55 42.51
C ARG A 187 -51.65 -22.97 43.83
N LYS A 188 -52.78 -22.34 44.18
CA LYS A 188 -53.62 -22.77 45.30
C LYS A 188 -54.08 -24.20 45.04
N LYS A 189 -54.04 -25.06 46.06
CA LYS A 189 -54.59 -26.43 46.02
C LYS A 189 -56.12 -26.32 45.94
N GLY A 190 -56.63 -26.03 44.74
CA GLY A 190 -58.06 -25.96 44.45
C GLY A 190 -58.63 -27.36 44.33
N ASN A 191 -59.77 -27.58 44.98
CA ASN A 191 -60.59 -28.79 44.93
C ASN A 191 -60.87 -29.23 43.48
N ASN A 192 -60.01 -30.05 42.87
CA ASN A 192 -60.36 -30.82 41.69
C ASN A 192 -60.90 -32.17 42.17
N ALA A 193 -62.20 -32.19 42.46
CA ALA A 193 -62.97 -33.43 42.45
C ALA A 193 -62.97 -34.00 41.02
N PRO A 194 -62.84 -35.32 40.83
CA PRO A 194 -62.74 -35.91 39.50
C PRO A 194 -64.12 -35.95 38.85
N GLY A 195 -64.39 -35.05 37.90
CA GLY A 195 -65.66 -35.04 37.20
C GLY A 195 -65.72 -34.05 36.04
N ALA A 196 -65.74 -34.62 34.83
CA ALA A 196 -66.10 -34.04 33.54
C ALA A 196 -64.97 -33.36 32.70
N PRO A 197 -64.85 -33.73 31.41
CA PRO A 197 -63.93 -33.11 30.48
C PRO A 197 -64.57 -31.84 29.93
N SER A 198 -64.03 -30.68 30.29
CA SER A 198 -64.32 -29.43 29.58
C SER A 198 -63.02 -28.87 29.02
N VAL A 199 -62.86 -29.03 27.71
CA VAL A 199 -62.00 -28.16 26.93
C VAL A 199 -62.63 -26.76 27.01
N PRO A 200 -61.86 -25.75 27.43
CA PRO A 200 -61.82 -24.57 26.60
C PRO A 200 -60.38 -24.09 26.42
N ALA A 201 -60.03 -23.84 25.15
CA ALA A 201 -58.86 -23.08 24.76
C ALA A 201 -58.85 -21.71 25.49
N PRO A 202 -57.74 -21.29 26.13
CA PRO A 202 -57.62 -19.93 26.59
C PRO A 202 -56.91 -19.11 25.52
N GLN A 203 -57.73 -18.32 24.84
CA GLN A 203 -57.47 -16.97 24.37
C GLN A 203 -56.06 -16.43 24.64
N GLN A 204 -55.38 -16.18 23.53
CA GLN A 204 -54.30 -15.21 23.40
C GLN A 204 -54.83 -13.83 23.83
N VAL A 205 -54.49 -13.39 25.04
CA VAL A 205 -54.65 -11.98 25.41
C VAL A 205 -53.41 -11.59 26.20
N GLY A 206 -52.58 -10.76 25.56
CA GLY A 206 -51.33 -10.28 26.11
C GLY A 206 -51.58 -9.45 27.36
N ALA A 207 -51.14 -9.97 28.50
CA ALA A 207 -50.85 -9.15 29.67
C ALA A 207 -49.36 -8.76 29.63
N PRO A 208 -49.00 -7.47 29.70
CA PRO A 208 -47.61 -7.07 29.77
C PRO A 208 -47.03 -7.50 31.13
N MET A 209 -45.90 -8.24 31.10
CA MET A 209 -45.10 -8.42 32.31
C MET A 209 -44.50 -7.06 32.74
N PRO A 210 -44.53 -6.73 34.04
CA PRO A 210 -43.83 -5.56 34.55
C PRO A 210 -42.31 -5.78 34.44
N PRO A 211 -41.51 -4.71 34.31
CA PRO A 211 -40.06 -4.80 34.18
C PRO A 211 -39.45 -5.41 35.46
N GLN A 212 -38.61 -6.43 35.31
CA GLN A 212 -37.70 -6.86 36.37
C GLN A 212 -36.61 -5.79 36.53
N GLN A 213 -36.59 -5.16 37.69
CA GLN A 213 -35.48 -4.32 38.14
C GLN A 213 -34.24 -5.21 38.33
N GLN A 214 -33.15 -4.85 37.65
CA GLN A 214 -31.78 -5.00 38.12
C GLN A 214 -31.24 -3.60 38.40
#